data_AF-A0A3B0CI63-F1
#
_entry.id   AF-A0A3B0CI63-F1
#
_cell.length_a   1.000
_cell.length_b   1.000
_cell.length_c   1.000
_cell.angle_alpha   90.00
_cell.angle_beta   90.00
_cell.angle_gamma   90.00
#
_symmetry.space_group_name_H-M   'P 1'
#
loop_
_entity.id
_entity.type
_entity.pdbx_description
1 polymer ?
#
loop_
_entity_poly.entity_id
_entity_poly.type
_entity_poly.pdbx_seq_one_letter_code
_entity_poly.pdbx_strand_id
1 'polypeptide(L)'
;MIMPTDKVLEGYVYNGARSNLSNVNAYSACLKYWGKEYPHTPWLYGAIAIPFLFRVGERVNEAPILDELPHERIVALLNNLGVRVEGFSVTAAGEELERLREETWQAVREAVDAGVPVFGRGFYFDYGETSVVQGYAEADDAYIVSCWHGTKQIQKQTLGERDGLIDVYWMKPDGREEDDRRTVMEALQLTVEFAEGKRTGPQTRVASSAYDLWVSELRKGTVDGWYFAYHTHEWDTCRSNGYKFLLEAKQRLAGDAPPSLDRAIGHFGAVRDQFHHVYRLFPWEQPRGLIEDTERRSEAARLLEEAKAYDEAAIAAFRDVVRELNACSGA
;
A
#
# COMPACT_ATOMS: atom_id res chain seq x y z
N MET A 1 -8.62 28.85 0.62
CA MET A 1 -8.68 29.83 -0.48
C MET A 1 -7.26 29.95 -1.00
N ILE A 2 -7.03 29.70 -2.29
CA ILE A 2 -5.68 29.77 -2.86
C ILE A 2 -5.29 31.24 -2.94
N MET A 3 -4.19 31.62 -2.31
CA MET A 3 -3.67 32.99 -2.32
C MET A 3 -2.86 33.23 -3.60
N PRO A 4 -2.71 34.49 -4.06
CA PRO A 4 -1.96 34.80 -5.29
C PRO A 4 -0.49 34.31 -5.32
N THR A 5 0.08 34.05 -4.14
CA THR A 5 1.46 33.55 -3.95
C THR A 5 1.56 32.03 -3.92
N ASP A 6 0.43 31.32 -3.88
CA ASP A 6 0.42 29.86 -3.82
C ASP A 6 0.79 29.28 -5.18
N LYS A 7 1.68 28.28 -5.17
CA LYS A 7 2.00 27.48 -6.33
C LYS A 7 1.27 26.16 -6.22
N VAL A 8 0.44 25.83 -7.19
CA VAL A 8 -0.30 24.56 -7.24
C VAL A 8 -0.17 23.90 -8.61
N LEU A 9 -0.06 22.57 -8.61
CA LEU A 9 -0.12 21.73 -9.80
C LEU A 9 -1.58 21.61 -10.25
N GLU A 10 -1.91 22.23 -11.37
CA GLU A 10 -3.27 22.22 -11.91
C GLU A 10 -3.72 20.79 -12.24
N GLY A 11 -4.92 20.40 -11.80
CA GLY A 11 -5.48 19.07 -12.03
C GLY A 11 -4.89 17.94 -11.17
N TYR A 12 -3.85 18.19 -10.37
CA TYR A 12 -3.28 17.20 -9.46
C TYR A 12 -4.05 17.16 -8.13
N VAL A 13 -4.84 16.12 -7.91
CA VAL A 13 -5.73 16.00 -6.76
C VAL A 13 -5.73 14.57 -6.22
N TYR A 14 -5.74 14.44 -4.89
CA TYR A 14 -5.92 13.15 -4.21
C TYR A 14 -7.29 12.55 -4.56
N ASN A 15 -7.32 11.29 -4.97
CA ASN A 15 -8.58 10.61 -5.29
C ASN A 15 -8.98 9.62 -4.19
N GLY A 16 -9.60 10.13 -3.12
CA GLY A 16 -10.02 9.32 -1.97
C GLY A 16 -11.29 8.49 -2.18
N ALA A 17 -12.01 8.66 -3.30
CA ALA A 17 -13.34 8.05 -3.48
C ALA A 17 -13.31 6.57 -3.90
N ARG A 18 -12.14 6.00 -4.21
CA ARG A 18 -12.04 4.68 -4.87
C ARG A 18 -11.39 3.58 -4.05
N SER A 19 -10.62 3.91 -3.02
CA SER A 19 -9.93 2.95 -2.17
C SER A 19 -9.72 3.54 -0.78
N ASN A 20 -9.77 2.69 0.25
CA ASN A 20 -9.37 3.07 1.59
C ASN A 20 -7.84 3.02 1.78
N LEU A 21 -7.10 2.49 0.79
CA LEU A 21 -5.64 2.45 0.80
C LEU A 21 -5.08 3.78 0.29
N SER A 22 -4.62 4.62 1.23
CA SER A 22 -4.20 6.00 0.91
C SER A 22 -3.01 6.06 -0.05
N ASN A 23 -2.09 5.10 0.03
CA ASN A 23 -0.96 4.97 -0.89
C ASN A 23 -1.41 4.71 -2.32
N VAL A 24 -2.34 3.77 -2.55
CA VAL A 24 -2.90 3.52 -3.89
C VAL A 24 -3.55 4.79 -4.44
N ASN A 25 -4.27 5.55 -3.61
CA ASN A 25 -4.89 6.80 -4.04
C ASN A 25 -3.86 7.87 -4.43
N ALA A 26 -2.80 8.03 -3.65
CA ALA A 26 -1.72 8.97 -3.93
C ALA A 26 -0.94 8.57 -5.19
N TYR A 27 -0.59 7.29 -5.35
CA TYR A 27 0.13 6.79 -6.53
C TYR A 27 -0.74 6.90 -7.79
N SER A 28 -2.03 6.56 -7.68
CA SER A 28 -2.98 6.71 -8.78
C SER A 28 -3.13 8.16 -9.22
N ALA A 29 -3.12 9.12 -8.27
CA ALA A 29 -3.15 10.54 -8.60
C ALA A 29 -1.90 10.96 -9.39
N CYS A 30 -0.72 10.49 -9.02
CA CYS A 30 0.53 10.77 -9.74
C CYS A 30 0.50 10.17 -11.16
N LEU A 31 0.13 8.90 -11.28
CA LEU A 31 0.03 8.20 -12.57
C LEU A 31 -1.02 8.85 -13.48
N LYS A 32 -2.16 9.27 -12.92
CA LYS A 32 -3.21 10.00 -13.66
C LYS A 32 -2.72 11.36 -14.14
N TYR A 33 -1.97 12.09 -13.30
CA TYR A 33 -1.38 13.37 -13.68
C TYR A 33 -0.46 13.22 -14.91
N TRP A 34 0.25 12.10 -15.00
CA TRP A 34 1.05 11.74 -16.17
C TRP A 34 0.29 11.06 -17.32
N GLY A 35 -1.05 10.99 -17.25
CA GLY A 35 -1.86 10.40 -18.31
C GLY A 35 -1.69 8.89 -18.48
N LYS A 36 -1.22 8.18 -17.45
CA LYS A 36 -1.09 6.70 -17.48
C LYS A 36 -2.46 6.02 -17.40
N GLU A 37 -2.57 4.81 -17.93
CA GLU A 37 -3.84 4.07 -18.06
C GLU A 37 -4.27 3.32 -16.78
N TYR A 38 -3.37 3.16 -15.82
CA TYR A 38 -3.56 2.30 -14.63
C TYR A 38 -3.99 2.95 -13.29
N PRO A 39 -4.46 4.21 -13.21
CA PRO A 39 -5.02 4.72 -11.97
C PRO A 39 -6.14 3.83 -11.43
N HIS A 40 -5.99 3.32 -10.21
CA HIS A 40 -6.95 2.45 -9.53
C HIS A 40 -7.29 1.14 -10.26
N THR A 41 -6.36 0.56 -11.03
CA THR A 41 -6.55 -0.76 -11.65
C THR A 41 -5.93 -1.87 -10.81
N PRO A 42 -6.37 -3.14 -10.98
CA PRO A 42 -5.68 -4.29 -10.40
C PRO A 42 -4.17 -4.31 -10.72
N TRP A 43 -3.78 -3.86 -11.91
CA TRP A 43 -2.38 -3.74 -12.32
C TRP A 43 -1.55 -2.96 -11.30
N LEU A 44 -1.97 -1.73 -10.96
CA LEU A 44 -1.27 -0.91 -9.96
C LEU A 44 -1.19 -1.59 -8.60
N TYR A 45 -2.29 -2.16 -8.12
CA TYR A 45 -2.33 -2.84 -6.81
C TYR A 45 -1.28 -3.94 -6.71
N GLY A 46 -1.25 -4.84 -7.70
CA GLY A 46 -0.31 -5.96 -7.67
C GLY A 46 1.12 -5.54 -8.01
N ALA A 47 1.33 -4.55 -8.87
CA ALA A 47 2.65 -4.03 -9.22
C ALA A 47 3.42 -3.49 -8.00
N ILE A 48 2.71 -2.95 -7.01
CA ILE A 48 3.29 -2.46 -5.74
C ILE A 48 3.19 -3.49 -4.60
N ALA A 49 2.85 -4.74 -4.92
CA ALA A 49 2.76 -5.91 -4.05
C ALA A 49 1.72 -5.90 -2.91
N ILE A 50 1.10 -4.76 -2.58
CA ILE A 50 0.21 -4.59 -1.41
C ILE A 50 -0.81 -5.73 -1.20
N PRO A 51 -1.54 -6.22 -2.23
CA PRO A 51 -2.47 -7.34 -2.09
C PRO A 51 -1.93 -8.60 -1.42
N PHE A 52 -0.62 -8.79 -1.51
CA PHE A 52 0.07 -9.99 -1.09
C PHE A 52 0.82 -9.81 0.25
N LEU A 53 0.96 -8.58 0.76
CA LEU A 53 1.70 -8.26 1.98
C LEU A 53 0.83 -8.44 3.24
N PHE A 54 0.27 -9.64 3.42
CA PHE A 54 -0.67 -9.91 4.52
C PHE A 54 -0.04 -9.77 5.90
N ARG A 55 -0.74 -9.03 6.76
CA ARG A 55 -0.26 -8.68 8.08
C ARG A 55 -1.39 -8.36 9.04
N VAL A 56 -1.09 -8.51 10.32
CA VAL A 56 -1.95 -8.12 11.45
C VAL A 56 -1.06 -7.50 12.53
N GLY A 57 -1.40 -6.30 12.98
CA GLY A 57 -0.73 -5.66 14.12
C GLY A 57 -1.13 -6.34 15.43
N GLU A 58 -0.23 -6.37 16.42
CA GLU A 58 -0.50 -6.97 17.74
C GLU A 58 -1.71 -6.31 18.45
N ARG A 59 -2.01 -5.05 18.11
CA ARG A 59 -3.19 -4.31 18.57
C ARG A 59 -4.32 -4.41 17.55
N VAL A 60 -5.07 -5.51 17.58
CA VAL A 60 -6.11 -5.84 16.59
C VAL A 60 -7.32 -4.89 16.55
N ASN A 61 -7.52 -4.10 17.61
CA ASN A 61 -8.61 -3.12 17.73
C ASN A 61 -8.14 -1.68 17.46
N GLU A 62 -7.18 -1.53 16.55
CA GLU A 62 -6.71 -0.25 16.06
C GLU A 62 -6.81 -0.23 14.53
N ALA A 63 -6.89 0.97 13.96
CA ALA A 63 -6.79 1.14 12.53
C ALA A 63 -5.44 0.57 12.05
N PRO A 64 -5.39 -0.06 10.88
CA PRO A 64 -4.16 -0.67 10.39
C PRO A 64 -3.06 0.37 10.34
N ILE A 65 -1.95 0.05 11.01
CA ILE A 65 -0.77 0.89 11.01
C ILE A 65 -0.16 0.77 9.61
N LEU A 66 -0.41 1.77 8.76
CA LEU A 66 0.26 1.90 7.47
C LEU A 66 1.79 1.93 7.63
N ASP A 67 2.27 2.35 8.81
CA ASP A 67 3.68 2.57 9.07
C ASP A 67 4.58 1.34 9.05
N GLU A 68 4.00 0.14 9.09
CA GLU A 68 4.76 -1.12 9.14
C GLU A 68 4.82 -1.86 7.80
N LEU A 69 4.42 -1.22 6.68
CA LEU A 69 4.74 -1.76 5.35
C LEU A 69 6.16 -1.33 4.99
N PRO A 70 6.88 -2.12 4.17
CA PRO A 70 8.16 -1.71 3.62
C PRO A 70 7.96 -0.62 2.55
N HIS A 71 7.52 0.57 2.96
CA HIS A 71 7.02 1.64 2.10
C HIS A 71 8.05 2.05 1.04
N GLU A 72 9.32 2.21 1.42
CA GLU A 72 10.41 2.49 0.49
C GLU A 72 10.50 1.45 -0.65
N ARG A 73 10.29 0.16 -0.34
CA ARG A 73 10.29 -0.90 -1.36
C ARG A 73 9.04 -0.88 -2.21
N ILE A 74 7.88 -0.61 -1.63
CA ILE A 74 6.62 -0.44 -2.35
C ILE A 74 6.74 0.72 -3.34
N VAL A 75 7.30 1.84 -2.91
CA VAL A 75 7.55 3.01 -3.76
C VAL A 75 8.58 2.70 -4.84
N ALA A 76 9.64 1.95 -4.51
CA ALA A 76 10.62 1.52 -5.51
C ALA A 76 9.99 0.69 -6.64
N LEU A 77 8.98 -0.13 -6.37
CA LEU A 77 8.27 -0.93 -7.39
C LEU A 77 7.52 -0.07 -8.42
N LEU A 78 7.14 1.17 -8.08
CA LEU A 78 6.53 2.09 -9.05
C LEU A 78 7.43 2.35 -10.25
N ASN A 79 8.76 2.21 -10.09
CA ASN A 79 9.71 2.39 -11.19
C ASN A 79 9.55 1.38 -12.33
N ASN A 80 8.75 0.32 -12.14
CA ASN A 80 8.47 -0.66 -13.18
C ASN A 80 7.29 -0.22 -14.10
N LEU A 81 6.60 0.88 -13.77
CA LEU A 81 5.41 1.39 -14.47
C LEU A 81 5.74 2.55 -15.44
N GLY A 82 6.95 2.55 -16.00
CA GLY A 82 7.43 3.60 -16.92
C GLY A 82 7.42 4.99 -16.28
N VAL A 83 7.78 5.05 -15.01
CA VAL A 83 8.00 6.27 -14.23
C VAL A 83 9.28 6.12 -13.43
N ARG A 84 9.87 7.24 -13.01
CA ARG A 84 10.98 7.29 -12.08
C ARG A 84 10.53 7.98 -10.81
N VAL A 85 10.70 7.30 -9.68
CA VAL A 85 10.40 7.84 -8.36
C VAL A 85 11.70 8.12 -7.61
N GLU A 86 11.81 9.33 -7.09
CA GLU A 86 12.92 9.84 -6.29
C GLU A 86 12.34 10.44 -5.00
N GLY A 87 13.12 10.50 -3.94
CA GLY A 87 12.64 11.08 -2.68
C GLY A 87 13.48 10.71 -1.47
N PHE A 88 12.90 11.02 -0.32
CA PHE A 88 13.43 10.74 1.01
C PHE A 88 12.52 9.72 1.69
N SER A 89 13.12 8.79 2.44
CA SER A 89 12.43 7.92 3.39
C SER A 89 13.37 7.63 4.54
N VAL A 90 13.42 8.55 5.50
CA VAL A 90 14.40 8.55 6.59
C VAL A 90 13.71 8.92 7.89
N THR A 91 14.06 8.23 8.97
CA THR A 91 13.71 8.64 10.34
C THR A 91 14.87 9.40 10.95
N ALA A 92 14.61 10.62 11.44
CA ALA A 92 15.60 11.50 12.04
C ALA A 92 15.04 12.21 13.28
N ALA A 93 15.94 12.81 14.08
CA ALA A 93 15.57 13.60 15.25
C ALA A 93 16.54 14.78 15.43
N GLY A 94 16.12 15.78 16.21
CA GLY A 94 16.96 16.94 16.56
C GLY A 94 17.42 17.73 15.33
N GLU A 95 18.67 18.18 15.32
CA GLU A 95 19.25 18.99 14.25
C GLU A 95 19.18 18.31 12.87
N GLU A 96 19.29 16.98 12.84
CA GLU A 96 19.21 16.22 11.59
C GLU A 96 17.80 16.23 11.00
N LEU A 97 16.76 16.17 11.83
CA LEU A 97 15.37 16.29 11.39
C LEU A 97 15.11 17.70 10.82
N GLU A 98 15.61 18.74 11.47
CA GLU A 98 15.49 20.12 10.97
C GLU A 98 16.21 20.31 9.63
N ARG A 99 17.40 19.73 9.48
CA ARG A 99 18.13 19.73 8.20
C ARG A 99 17.32 19.04 7.10
N LEU A 100 16.80 17.85 7.36
CA LEU A 100 16.01 17.09 6.39
C LEU A 100 14.68 17.76 6.03
N ARG A 101 14.05 18.47 6.98
CA ARG A 101 12.86 19.29 6.71
C ARG A 101 13.15 20.38 5.69
N GLU A 102 14.27 21.09 5.84
CA GLU A 102 14.66 22.14 4.90
C GLU A 102 15.02 21.56 3.53
N GLU A 103 15.79 20.46 3.48
CA GLU A 103 16.11 19.80 2.21
C GLU A 103 14.87 19.28 1.49
N THR A 104 13.94 18.68 2.23
CA THR A 104 12.67 18.20 1.67
C THR A 104 11.79 19.35 1.20
N TRP A 105 11.75 20.46 1.94
CA TRP A 105 11.05 21.67 1.52
C TRP A 105 11.56 22.19 0.18
N GLN A 106 12.87 22.34 0.03
CA GLN A 106 13.46 22.80 -1.23
C GLN A 106 13.20 21.81 -2.38
N ALA A 107 13.41 20.51 -2.17
CA ALA A 107 13.18 19.50 -3.20
C ALA A 107 11.70 19.45 -3.66
N VAL A 108 10.75 19.59 -2.74
CA VAL A 108 9.32 19.64 -3.07
C VAL A 108 8.99 20.89 -3.89
N ARG A 109 9.52 22.06 -3.51
CA ARG A 109 9.32 23.30 -4.28
C ARG A 109 9.86 23.17 -5.70
N GLU A 110 11.08 22.68 -5.85
CA GLU A 110 11.69 22.45 -7.16
C GLU A 110 10.86 21.47 -8.02
N ALA A 111 10.36 20.39 -7.42
CA ALA A 111 9.48 19.44 -8.10
C ALA A 111 8.16 20.10 -8.55
N VAL A 112 7.49 20.84 -7.66
CA VAL A 112 6.23 21.55 -7.97
C VAL A 112 6.45 22.59 -9.06
N ASP A 113 7.51 23.39 -8.98
CA ASP A 113 7.83 24.42 -9.98
C ASP A 113 8.15 23.79 -11.35
N ALA A 114 8.71 22.57 -11.36
CA ALA A 114 8.95 21.78 -12.56
C ALA A 114 7.70 21.02 -13.06
N GLY A 115 6.55 21.17 -12.41
CA GLY A 115 5.32 20.48 -12.80
C GLY A 115 5.31 18.99 -12.45
N VAL A 116 6.11 18.54 -11.49
CA VAL A 116 6.28 17.13 -11.10
C VAL A 116 5.40 16.82 -9.88
N PRO A 117 4.52 15.79 -9.92
CA PRO A 117 3.66 15.43 -8.81
C PRO A 117 4.48 14.86 -7.65
N VAL A 118 4.11 15.29 -6.45
CA VAL A 118 4.74 14.94 -5.19
C VAL A 118 3.74 14.21 -4.30
N PHE A 119 4.19 13.17 -3.60
CA PHE A 119 3.40 12.40 -2.64
C PHE A 119 4.27 11.95 -1.46
N GLY A 120 3.65 11.53 -0.37
CA GLY A 120 4.41 11.07 0.79
C GLY A 120 3.58 10.86 2.03
N ARG A 121 4.23 10.46 3.13
CA ARG A 121 3.68 10.44 4.48
C ARG A 121 4.57 11.28 5.41
N GLY A 122 4.20 11.37 6.68
CA GLY A 122 4.89 12.20 7.67
C GLY A 122 4.38 13.65 7.73
N PHE A 123 3.44 14.02 6.86
CA PHE A 123 2.62 15.22 7.09
C PHE A 123 1.73 14.99 8.30
N TYR A 124 1.45 16.06 9.07
CA TYR A 124 0.69 15.98 10.31
C TYR A 124 -0.79 15.64 10.06
N PHE A 125 -1.05 14.33 9.92
CA PHE A 125 -2.36 13.69 9.92
C PHE A 125 -2.35 12.59 10.99
N ASP A 126 -3.50 12.37 11.62
CA ASP A 126 -3.64 11.53 12.81
C ASP A 126 -3.17 10.07 12.61
N TYR A 127 -3.09 9.58 11.37
CA TYR A 127 -2.83 8.16 11.05
C TYR A 127 -1.69 7.90 10.05
N GLY A 128 -0.85 8.90 9.73
CA GLY A 128 0.31 8.69 8.85
C GLY A 128 -0.07 8.32 7.41
N GLU A 129 -1.24 8.77 6.95
CA GLU A 129 -1.76 8.47 5.61
C GLU A 129 -0.84 9.02 4.51
N THR A 130 -0.53 8.18 3.52
CA THR A 130 0.06 8.66 2.27
C THR A 130 -0.86 9.66 1.59
N SER A 131 -0.33 10.86 1.33
CA SER A 131 -1.04 12.03 0.82
C SER A 131 -0.33 12.56 -0.43
N VAL A 132 -0.97 13.49 -1.15
CA VAL A 132 -0.32 14.22 -2.26
C VAL A 132 -0.02 15.66 -1.85
N VAL A 133 1.11 16.19 -2.30
CA VAL A 133 1.42 17.61 -2.17
C VAL A 133 1.03 18.30 -3.47
N GLN A 134 -0.11 19.00 -3.44
CA GLN A 134 -0.62 19.72 -4.60
C GLN A 134 0.22 20.95 -4.95
N GLY A 135 0.99 21.44 -3.99
CA GLY A 135 1.67 22.73 -4.11
C GLY A 135 2.29 23.21 -2.81
N TYR A 136 2.63 24.49 -2.77
CA TYR A 136 3.15 25.16 -1.58
C TYR A 136 2.66 26.61 -1.50
N ALA A 137 2.53 27.11 -0.27
CA ALA A 137 2.23 28.50 0.06
C ALA A 137 3.52 29.16 0.55
N GLU A 138 4.17 29.94 -0.32
CA GLU A 138 5.51 30.50 -0.06
C GLU A 138 5.52 31.48 1.12
N ALA A 139 4.47 32.28 1.28
CA ALA A 139 4.39 33.25 2.36
C ALA A 139 4.28 32.61 3.76
N ASP A 140 3.79 31.37 3.82
CA ASP A 140 3.46 30.67 5.06
C ASP A 140 4.40 29.48 5.33
N ASP A 141 5.44 29.29 4.52
CA ASP A 141 6.35 28.12 4.57
C ASP A 141 5.58 26.79 4.72
N ALA A 142 4.49 26.64 3.95
CA ALA A 142 3.55 25.54 4.09
C ALA A 142 3.39 24.71 2.82
N TYR A 143 3.27 23.40 2.98
CA TYR A 143 2.81 22.49 1.94
C TYR A 143 1.29 22.61 1.76
N ILE A 144 0.80 22.54 0.54
CA ILE A 144 -0.63 22.37 0.25
C ILE A 144 -0.86 20.88 0.01
N VAL A 145 -1.33 20.17 1.04
CA VAL A 145 -1.42 18.71 1.06
C VAL A 145 -2.88 18.27 0.95
N SER A 146 -3.15 17.27 0.12
CA SER A 146 -4.47 16.68 -0.08
C SER A 146 -4.46 15.20 0.28
N CYS A 147 -5.43 14.78 1.08
CA CYS A 147 -5.63 13.40 1.50
C CYS A 147 -7.13 13.06 1.59
N TRP A 148 -7.45 11.92 2.21
CA TRP A 148 -8.84 11.50 2.44
C TRP A 148 -9.64 12.52 3.25
N HIS A 149 -8.98 13.28 4.13
CA HIS A 149 -9.58 14.34 4.94
C HIS A 149 -9.69 15.71 4.23
N GLY A 150 -9.45 15.76 2.92
CA GLY A 150 -9.47 16.98 2.12
C GLY A 150 -8.11 17.66 2.00
N THR A 151 -8.12 18.89 1.50
CA THR A 151 -6.91 19.70 1.29
C THR A 151 -6.66 20.64 2.47
N LYS A 152 -5.42 20.66 2.97
CA LYS A 152 -4.97 21.51 4.08
C LYS A 152 -3.63 22.15 3.74
N GLN A 153 -3.35 23.31 4.34
CA GLN A 153 -2.00 23.84 4.42
C GLN A 153 -1.31 23.24 5.66
N ILE A 154 -0.12 22.67 5.48
CA ILE A 154 0.66 22.00 6.52
C ILE A 154 2.02 22.69 6.60
N GLN A 155 2.31 23.27 7.77
CA GLN A 155 3.56 23.98 8.04
C GLN A 155 4.76 23.06 7.86
N LYS A 156 5.81 23.49 7.13
CA LYS A 156 6.95 22.61 6.82
C LYS A 156 7.65 22.05 8.07
N GLN A 157 7.63 22.80 9.16
CA GLN A 157 8.23 22.45 10.45
C GLN A 157 7.48 21.31 11.17
N THR A 158 6.29 20.93 10.71
CA THR A 158 5.52 19.81 11.28
C THR A 158 5.82 18.48 10.57
N LEU A 159 6.54 18.50 9.45
CA LEU A 159 6.88 17.29 8.70
C LEU A 159 7.74 16.35 9.56
N GLY A 160 7.30 15.11 9.76
CA GLY A 160 7.98 14.15 10.65
C GLY A 160 7.87 14.46 12.14
N GLU A 161 6.98 15.35 12.58
CA GLU A 161 6.80 15.68 14.01
C GLU A 161 6.34 14.48 14.85
N ARG A 162 5.56 13.57 14.28
CA ARG A 162 4.98 12.42 14.98
C ARG A 162 6.05 11.42 15.47
N ASP A 163 6.99 11.09 14.60
CA ASP A 163 7.87 9.92 14.73
C ASP A 163 9.26 10.15 14.11
N GLY A 164 9.56 11.36 13.67
CA GLY A 164 10.81 11.70 12.98
C GLY A 164 10.85 11.28 11.51
N LEU A 165 9.78 10.70 10.96
CA LEU A 165 9.77 10.17 9.61
C LEU A 165 9.57 11.27 8.56
N ILE A 166 10.56 11.42 7.69
CA ILE A 166 10.50 12.18 6.45
C ILE A 166 10.38 11.19 5.30
N ASP A 167 9.20 11.08 4.70
CA ASP A 167 8.89 10.09 3.67
C ASP A 167 8.14 10.73 2.51
N VAL A 168 8.87 11.43 1.65
CA VAL A 168 8.34 12.30 0.60
C VAL A 168 9.05 12.00 -0.71
N TYR A 169 8.26 11.81 -1.76
CA TYR A 169 8.70 11.42 -3.09
C TYR A 169 8.11 12.30 -4.18
N TRP A 170 8.78 12.34 -5.32
CA TRP A 170 8.28 12.93 -6.56
C TRP A 170 8.43 11.94 -7.71
N MET A 171 7.40 11.91 -8.56
CA MET A 171 7.29 10.94 -9.65
C MET A 171 7.47 11.65 -10.98
N LYS A 172 8.49 11.27 -11.76
CA LYS A 172 8.77 11.79 -13.09
C LYS A 172 8.42 10.73 -14.15
N PRO A 173 8.02 11.09 -15.38
CA PRO A 173 8.10 10.16 -16.48
C PRO A 173 9.59 9.80 -16.72
N ASP A 174 9.89 8.53 -16.93
CA ASP A 174 11.26 8.09 -17.22
C ASP A 174 11.52 7.83 -18.71
N GLY A 175 10.47 7.95 -19.53
CA GLY A 175 10.51 7.70 -20.97
C GLY A 175 10.67 6.24 -21.36
N ARG A 176 10.62 5.31 -20.38
CA ARG A 176 10.72 3.87 -20.62
C ARG A 176 9.33 3.27 -20.72
N GLU A 177 9.23 2.21 -21.53
CA GLU A 177 8.07 1.35 -21.52
C GLU A 177 8.00 0.55 -20.21
N GLU A 178 6.80 0.11 -19.88
CA GLU A 178 6.57 -0.76 -18.73
C GLU A 178 7.24 -2.11 -18.95
N ASP A 179 7.82 -2.66 -17.90
CA ASP A 179 8.42 -3.99 -17.92
C ASP A 179 7.51 -4.95 -17.15
N ASP A 180 6.57 -5.57 -17.85
CA ASP A 180 5.58 -6.47 -17.25
C ASP A 180 6.26 -7.65 -16.52
N ARG A 181 7.35 -8.19 -17.10
CA ARG A 181 8.12 -9.29 -16.53
C ARG A 181 8.75 -8.87 -15.20
N ARG A 182 9.46 -7.75 -15.19
CA ARG A 182 10.10 -7.21 -13.99
C ARG A 182 9.07 -6.79 -12.95
N THR A 183 7.95 -6.21 -13.36
CA THR A 183 6.84 -5.82 -12.48
C THR A 183 6.32 -7.01 -11.70
N VAL A 184 5.97 -8.10 -12.39
CA VAL A 184 5.47 -9.33 -11.75
C VAL A 184 6.54 -9.96 -10.87
N MET A 185 7.77 -10.08 -11.37
CA MET A 185 8.87 -10.69 -10.63
C MET A 185 9.20 -9.95 -9.35
N GLU A 186 9.42 -8.63 -9.41
CA GLU A 186 9.84 -7.84 -8.24
C GLU A 186 8.72 -7.71 -7.19
N ALA A 187 7.46 -7.59 -7.62
CA ALA A 187 6.32 -7.57 -6.71
C ALA A 187 6.16 -8.89 -5.94
N LEU A 188 6.26 -10.02 -6.64
CA LEU A 188 6.18 -11.34 -6.01
C LEU A 188 7.44 -11.65 -5.19
N GLN A 189 8.62 -11.14 -5.57
CA GLN A 189 9.83 -11.26 -4.77
C GLN A 189 9.69 -10.51 -3.44
N LEU A 190 9.19 -9.27 -3.44
CA LEU A 190 8.91 -8.52 -2.22
C LEU A 190 7.91 -9.26 -1.33
N THR A 191 6.89 -9.86 -1.95
CA THR A 191 5.88 -10.67 -1.25
C THR A 191 6.51 -11.85 -0.52
N VAL A 192 7.36 -12.62 -1.18
CA VAL A 192 8.06 -13.77 -0.58
C VAL A 192 8.98 -13.33 0.55
N GLU A 193 9.74 -12.24 0.35
CA GLU A 193 10.59 -11.67 1.41
C GLU A 193 9.78 -11.26 2.64
N PHE A 194 8.66 -10.56 2.43
CA PHE A 194 7.80 -10.09 3.50
C PHE A 194 7.16 -11.25 4.26
N ALA A 195 6.70 -12.30 3.57
CA ALA A 195 6.15 -13.49 4.19
C ALA A 195 7.19 -14.27 5.03
N GLU A 196 8.48 -14.12 4.71
CA GLU A 196 9.62 -14.66 5.49
C GLU A 196 9.99 -13.79 6.70
N GLY A 197 9.22 -12.73 7.00
CA GLY A 197 9.47 -11.82 8.10
C GLY A 197 10.56 -10.78 7.83
N LYS A 198 10.98 -10.61 6.57
CA LYS A 198 11.91 -9.53 6.21
C LYS A 198 11.13 -8.23 6.09
N ARG A 199 11.74 -7.13 6.58
CA ARG A 199 11.21 -5.77 6.42
C ARG A 199 9.84 -5.55 7.09
N THR A 200 9.62 -6.20 8.23
CA THR A 200 8.42 -6.06 9.06
C THR A 200 8.70 -5.21 10.30
N GLY A 201 7.67 -4.56 10.83
CA GLY A 201 7.76 -3.86 12.11
C GLY A 201 7.85 -4.84 13.29
N PRO A 202 8.33 -4.38 14.46
CA PRO A 202 8.40 -5.21 15.67
C PRO A 202 7.02 -5.63 16.21
N GLN A 203 5.97 -4.87 15.90
CA GLN A 203 4.60 -5.08 16.41
C GLN A 203 3.65 -5.67 15.36
N THR A 204 4.17 -6.13 14.22
CA THR A 204 3.37 -6.73 13.16
C THR A 204 3.71 -8.20 12.95
N ARG A 205 2.66 -9.01 12.89
CA ARG A 205 2.72 -10.40 12.45
C ARG A 205 2.42 -10.45 10.97
N VAL A 206 3.10 -11.34 10.26
CA VAL A 206 2.98 -11.50 8.80
C VAL A 206 2.72 -12.95 8.43
N ALA A 207 2.17 -13.15 7.22
CA ALA A 207 1.87 -14.47 6.66
C ALA A 207 1.14 -15.38 7.67
N SER A 208 1.60 -16.63 7.82
CA SER A 208 1.05 -17.66 8.71
C SER A 208 0.78 -17.14 10.14
N SER A 209 1.73 -16.40 10.72
CA SER A 209 1.63 -15.86 12.08
C SER A 209 0.57 -14.77 12.25
N ALA A 210 0.24 -14.04 11.16
CA ALA A 210 -0.80 -13.03 11.17
C ALA A 210 -2.19 -13.66 11.28
N TYR A 211 -2.42 -14.76 10.55
CA TYR A 211 -3.67 -15.53 10.68
C TYR A 211 -3.82 -16.09 12.09
N ASP A 212 -2.76 -16.68 12.65
CA ASP A 212 -2.79 -17.26 13.99
C ASP A 212 -3.18 -16.25 15.06
N LEU A 213 -2.63 -15.03 14.97
CA LEU A 213 -3.02 -13.93 15.86
C LEU A 213 -4.50 -13.60 15.72
N TRP A 214 -4.99 -13.39 14.49
CA TRP A 214 -6.37 -12.95 14.28
C TRP A 214 -7.40 -14.02 14.68
N VAL A 215 -7.12 -15.27 14.34
CA VAL A 215 -7.91 -16.46 14.73
C VAL A 215 -7.97 -16.57 16.26
N SER A 216 -6.85 -16.38 16.94
CA SER A 216 -6.77 -16.43 18.41
C SER A 216 -7.62 -15.34 19.05
N GLU A 217 -7.50 -14.09 18.60
CA GLU A 217 -8.27 -12.96 19.13
C GLU A 217 -9.79 -13.11 18.84
N LEU A 218 -10.16 -13.58 17.64
CA LEU A 218 -11.55 -13.92 17.33
C LEU A 218 -12.09 -14.97 18.27
N ARG A 219 -11.35 -16.05 18.55
CA ARG A 219 -11.82 -17.11 19.46
C ARG A 219 -11.97 -16.60 20.90
N LYS A 220 -11.07 -15.73 21.37
CA LYS A 220 -11.15 -15.11 22.69
C LYS A 220 -12.32 -14.12 22.83
N GLY A 221 -12.83 -13.58 21.72
CA GLY A 221 -13.89 -12.56 21.74
C GLY A 221 -13.38 -11.18 22.12
N THR A 222 -12.09 -10.92 21.89
CA THR A 222 -11.40 -9.66 22.22
C THR A 222 -11.42 -8.67 21.05
N VAL A 223 -11.98 -9.05 19.91
CA VAL A 223 -12.02 -8.25 18.68
C VAL A 223 -13.24 -7.34 18.65
N ASP A 224 -13.00 -6.07 18.39
CA ASP A 224 -14.03 -5.05 18.13
C ASP A 224 -14.61 -5.21 16.72
N GLY A 225 -15.93 -5.17 16.63
CA GLY A 225 -16.66 -5.40 15.38
C GLY A 225 -16.35 -4.39 14.30
N TRP A 226 -16.21 -3.11 14.65
CA TRP A 226 -15.93 -2.03 13.71
C TRP A 226 -14.52 -2.16 13.13
N TYR A 227 -13.51 -2.35 13.98
CA TYR A 227 -12.13 -2.54 13.50
C TYR A 227 -12.00 -3.83 12.68
N PHE A 228 -12.63 -4.92 13.10
CA PHE A 228 -12.60 -6.16 12.33
C PHE A 228 -13.17 -5.99 10.93
N ALA A 229 -14.35 -5.37 10.82
CA ALA A 229 -14.99 -5.10 9.53
C ALA A 229 -14.17 -4.14 8.66
N TYR A 230 -13.52 -3.16 9.28
CA TYR A 230 -12.58 -2.27 8.61
C TYR A 230 -11.43 -3.07 7.97
N HIS A 231 -10.75 -3.91 8.77
CA HIS A 231 -9.63 -4.74 8.31
C HIS A 231 -10.05 -5.77 7.25
N THR A 232 -11.18 -6.45 7.43
CA THR A 232 -11.63 -7.48 6.47
C THR A 232 -12.06 -6.87 5.14
N HIS A 233 -12.65 -5.66 5.15
CA HIS A 233 -12.96 -4.93 3.93
C HIS A 233 -11.71 -4.51 3.15
N GLU A 234 -10.68 -4.00 3.84
CA GLU A 234 -9.40 -3.67 3.21
C GLU A 234 -8.75 -4.92 2.62
N TRP A 235 -8.71 -6.03 3.38
CA TRP A 235 -8.13 -7.27 2.88
C TRP A 235 -8.94 -7.89 1.75
N ASP A 236 -10.28 -7.89 1.78
CA ASP A 236 -11.11 -8.35 0.65
C ASP A 236 -10.81 -7.55 -0.62
N THR A 237 -10.71 -6.22 -0.50
CA THR A 237 -10.33 -5.32 -1.60
C THR A 237 -8.93 -5.65 -2.13
N CYS A 238 -7.96 -5.82 -1.23
CA CYS A 238 -6.60 -6.22 -1.56
C CYS A 238 -6.56 -7.55 -2.30
N ARG A 239 -7.13 -8.63 -1.72
CA ARG A 239 -7.09 -9.97 -2.30
C ARG A 239 -7.81 -10.02 -3.65
N SER A 240 -8.92 -9.29 -3.78
CA SER A 240 -9.65 -9.17 -5.05
C SER A 240 -8.82 -8.52 -6.15
N ASN A 241 -8.11 -7.42 -5.84
CA ASN A 241 -7.23 -6.77 -6.82
C ASN A 241 -5.96 -7.59 -7.09
N GLY A 242 -5.38 -8.24 -6.08
CA GLY A 242 -4.21 -9.12 -6.27
C GLY A 242 -4.53 -10.32 -7.17
N TYR A 243 -5.69 -10.94 -7.02
CA TYR A 243 -6.12 -12.03 -7.90
C TYR A 243 -6.29 -11.54 -9.35
N LYS A 244 -6.95 -10.39 -9.54
CA LYS A 244 -7.14 -9.78 -10.87
C LYS A 244 -5.79 -9.38 -11.50
N PHE A 245 -4.84 -8.88 -10.70
CA PHE A 245 -3.47 -8.63 -11.14
C PHE A 245 -2.82 -9.90 -11.66
N LEU A 246 -2.89 -11.03 -10.94
CA LEU A 246 -2.26 -12.28 -11.39
C LEU A 246 -2.87 -12.79 -12.71
N LEU A 247 -4.18 -12.62 -12.89
CA LEU A 247 -4.85 -12.93 -14.16
C LEU A 247 -4.36 -12.02 -15.30
N GLU A 248 -4.27 -10.71 -15.06
CA GLU A 248 -3.77 -9.74 -16.04
C GLU A 248 -2.28 -9.99 -16.36
N ALA A 249 -1.46 -10.27 -15.35
CA ALA A 249 -0.06 -10.65 -15.49
C ALA A 249 0.11 -11.85 -16.42
N LYS A 250 -0.71 -12.89 -16.27
CA LYS A 250 -0.68 -14.04 -17.18
C LYS A 250 -0.97 -13.64 -18.62
N GLN A 251 -1.94 -12.74 -18.84
CA GLN A 251 -2.29 -12.26 -20.18
C GLN A 251 -1.17 -11.44 -20.81
N ARG A 252 -0.59 -10.51 -20.04
CA ARG A 252 0.49 -9.62 -20.45
C ARG A 252 1.79 -10.36 -20.76
N LEU A 253 2.16 -11.33 -19.92
CA LEU A 253 3.34 -12.16 -20.15
C LEU A 253 3.16 -13.13 -21.32
N ALA A 254 1.91 -13.45 -21.70
CA ALA A 254 1.58 -14.31 -22.83
C ALA A 254 2.40 -15.62 -22.85
N GLY A 255 3.21 -15.84 -23.89
CA GLY A 255 4.07 -17.03 -24.03
C GLY A 255 5.20 -17.14 -23.00
N ASP A 256 5.54 -16.03 -22.33
CA ASP A 256 6.58 -15.97 -21.31
C ASP A 256 6.03 -16.20 -19.89
N ALA A 257 4.71 -16.43 -19.76
CA ALA A 257 4.09 -16.70 -18.47
C ALA A 257 4.59 -18.06 -17.90
N PRO A 258 5.23 -18.07 -16.71
CA PRO A 258 5.72 -19.30 -16.12
C PRO A 258 4.56 -20.24 -15.74
N PRO A 259 4.69 -21.57 -15.91
CA PRO A 259 3.65 -22.53 -15.49
C PRO A 259 3.28 -22.44 -14.01
N SER A 260 4.23 -22.02 -13.16
CA SER A 260 3.98 -21.76 -11.74
C SER A 260 2.97 -20.65 -11.47
N LEU A 261 2.75 -19.72 -12.43
CA LEU A 261 1.78 -18.64 -12.30
C LEU A 261 0.33 -19.17 -12.24
N ASP A 262 0.03 -20.27 -12.92
CA ASP A 262 -1.31 -20.89 -12.85
C ASP A 262 -1.61 -21.46 -11.47
N ARG A 263 -0.61 -22.07 -10.82
CA ARG A 263 -0.74 -22.53 -9.43
C ARG A 263 -0.94 -21.35 -8.50
N ALA A 264 -0.15 -20.28 -8.68
CA ALA A 264 -0.26 -19.07 -7.89
C ALA A 264 -1.65 -18.42 -8.01
N ILE A 265 -2.20 -18.30 -9.23
CA ILE A 265 -3.56 -17.82 -9.49
C ILE A 265 -4.59 -18.68 -8.77
N GLY A 266 -4.48 -20.02 -8.86
CA GLY A 266 -5.41 -20.95 -8.21
C GLY A 266 -5.41 -20.82 -6.68
N HIS A 267 -4.24 -20.87 -6.05
CA HIS A 267 -4.11 -20.75 -4.59
C HIS A 267 -4.54 -19.37 -4.09
N PHE A 268 -4.07 -18.29 -4.74
CA PHE A 268 -4.42 -16.94 -4.31
C PHE A 268 -5.90 -16.60 -4.57
N GLY A 269 -6.51 -17.19 -5.61
CA GLY A 269 -7.95 -17.12 -5.83
C GLY A 269 -8.76 -17.71 -4.67
N ALA A 270 -8.30 -18.84 -4.12
CA ALA A 270 -8.91 -19.43 -2.93
C ALA A 270 -8.74 -18.54 -1.68
N VAL A 271 -7.57 -17.88 -1.50
CA VAL A 271 -7.37 -16.88 -0.42
C VAL A 271 -8.40 -15.76 -0.54
N ARG A 272 -8.57 -15.18 -1.75
CA ARG A 272 -9.58 -14.15 -2.01
C ARG A 272 -10.98 -14.62 -1.60
N ASP A 273 -11.37 -15.82 -2.01
CA ASP A 273 -12.73 -16.34 -1.73
C ASP A 273 -13.00 -16.47 -0.23
N GLN A 274 -12.01 -16.92 0.54
CA GLN A 274 -12.14 -16.99 1.99
C GLN A 274 -12.25 -15.60 2.64
N PHE A 275 -11.42 -14.64 2.22
CA PHE A 275 -11.53 -13.25 2.70
C PHE A 275 -12.87 -12.61 2.34
N HIS A 276 -13.39 -12.90 1.14
CA HIS A 276 -14.70 -12.42 0.72
C HIS A 276 -15.82 -12.97 1.62
N HIS A 277 -15.75 -14.26 2.00
CA HIS A 277 -16.69 -14.83 2.95
C HIS A 277 -16.57 -14.20 4.35
N VAL A 278 -15.36 -13.97 4.84
CA VAL A 278 -15.15 -13.27 6.13
C VAL A 278 -15.73 -11.86 6.09
N TYR A 279 -15.50 -11.10 5.02
CA TYR A 279 -16.08 -9.77 4.84
C TYR A 279 -17.62 -9.83 4.82
N ARG A 280 -18.23 -10.83 4.19
CA ARG A 280 -19.70 -10.99 4.21
C ARG A 280 -20.28 -11.26 5.59
N LEU A 281 -19.52 -11.88 6.49
CA LEU A 281 -19.92 -12.05 7.90
C LEU A 281 -19.81 -10.75 8.68
N PHE A 282 -18.90 -9.86 8.27
CA PHE A 282 -18.57 -8.60 8.94
C PHE A 282 -18.50 -7.44 7.94
N PRO A 283 -19.65 -7.04 7.36
CA PRO A 283 -19.68 -5.93 6.40
C PRO A 283 -19.28 -4.62 7.08
N TRP A 284 -18.71 -3.69 6.29
CA TRP A 284 -18.06 -2.43 6.72
C TRP A 284 -18.73 -1.72 7.91
N GLU A 285 -20.05 -1.59 7.90
CA GLU A 285 -20.80 -0.97 8.99
C GLU A 285 -21.15 -1.99 10.08
N GLN A 286 -20.17 -2.30 10.93
CA GLN A 286 -20.42 -3.01 12.19
C GLN A 286 -20.57 -2.03 13.37
N PRO A 287 -21.37 -2.39 14.40
CA PRO A 287 -21.38 -1.64 15.64
C PRO A 287 -19.98 -1.67 16.28
N ARG A 288 -19.63 -0.57 16.96
CA ARG A 288 -18.46 -0.53 17.85
C ARG A 288 -18.71 -1.40 19.07
N GLY A 289 -17.64 -1.94 19.64
CA GLY A 289 -17.69 -2.89 20.74
C GLY A 289 -17.30 -4.31 20.30
N LEU A 290 -17.09 -5.17 21.30
CA LEU A 290 -16.69 -6.56 21.07
C LEU A 290 -17.75 -7.32 20.30
N ILE A 291 -17.32 -8.24 19.44
CA ILE A 291 -18.23 -9.13 18.70
C ILE A 291 -18.79 -10.20 19.66
N GLU A 292 -20.00 -10.02 20.15
CA GLU A 292 -20.64 -10.96 21.10
C GLU A 292 -21.03 -12.30 20.47
N ASP A 293 -21.37 -12.29 19.18
CA ASP A 293 -21.80 -13.48 18.43
C ASP A 293 -20.65 -14.50 18.29
N THR A 294 -20.72 -15.54 19.11
CA THR A 294 -19.68 -16.58 19.21
C THR A 294 -19.67 -17.49 17.98
N GLU A 295 -20.82 -17.77 17.38
CA GLU A 295 -20.92 -18.62 16.18
C GLU A 295 -20.28 -17.89 14.99
N ARG A 296 -20.65 -16.61 14.80
CA ARG A 296 -20.09 -15.78 13.73
C ARG A 296 -18.58 -15.60 13.86
N ARG A 297 -18.06 -15.39 15.06
CA ARG A 297 -16.59 -15.34 15.30
C ARG A 297 -15.91 -16.67 15.01
N SER A 298 -16.52 -17.78 15.41
CA SER A 298 -15.96 -19.12 15.19
C SER A 298 -15.89 -19.46 13.71
N GLU A 299 -16.92 -19.07 12.94
CA GLU A 299 -16.93 -19.24 11.50
C GLU A 299 -15.88 -18.39 10.79
N ALA A 300 -15.73 -17.10 11.14
CA ALA A 300 -14.65 -16.28 10.59
C ALA A 300 -13.26 -16.83 10.93
N ALA A 301 -13.06 -17.33 12.15
CA ALA A 301 -11.81 -17.98 12.54
C ALA A 301 -11.52 -19.22 11.66
N ARG A 302 -12.52 -20.07 11.39
CA ARG A 302 -12.38 -21.23 10.50
C ARG A 302 -12.01 -20.81 9.07
N LEU A 303 -12.70 -19.81 8.52
CA LEU A 303 -12.41 -19.29 7.17
C LEU A 303 -10.98 -18.72 7.07
N LEU A 304 -10.51 -18.03 8.11
CA LEU A 304 -9.13 -17.53 8.17
C LEU A 304 -8.09 -18.65 8.28
N GLU A 305 -8.39 -19.75 8.98
CA GLU A 305 -7.54 -20.94 9.00
C GLU A 305 -7.45 -21.62 7.62
N GLU A 306 -8.55 -21.65 6.86
CA GLU A 306 -8.53 -22.12 5.47
C GLU A 306 -7.74 -21.18 4.56
N ALA A 307 -7.97 -19.87 4.69
CA ALA A 307 -7.23 -18.85 3.95
C ALA A 307 -5.72 -18.98 4.18
N LYS A 308 -5.30 -19.22 5.43
CA LYS A 308 -3.91 -19.44 5.81
C LYS A 308 -3.24 -20.55 4.99
N ALA A 309 -3.87 -21.71 4.88
CA ALA A 309 -3.32 -22.84 4.14
C ALA A 309 -3.18 -22.53 2.64
N TYR A 310 -4.15 -21.81 2.05
CA TYR A 310 -4.06 -21.36 0.66
C TYR A 310 -2.99 -20.28 0.46
N ASP A 311 -2.83 -19.37 1.41
CA ASP A 311 -1.84 -18.29 1.34
C ASP A 311 -0.42 -18.87 1.41
N GLU A 312 -0.17 -19.84 2.29
CA GLU A 312 1.11 -20.58 2.36
C GLU A 312 1.44 -21.27 1.02
N ALA A 313 0.45 -21.92 0.39
CA ALA A 313 0.63 -22.51 -0.94
C ALA A 313 0.84 -21.46 -2.04
N ALA A 314 0.15 -20.31 -1.97
CA ALA A 314 0.34 -19.20 -2.89
C ALA A 314 1.74 -18.60 -2.78
N ILE A 315 2.25 -18.36 -1.56
CA ILE A 315 3.62 -17.88 -1.32
C ILE A 315 4.66 -18.86 -1.89
N ALA A 316 4.44 -20.17 -1.73
CA ALA A 316 5.32 -21.17 -2.33
C ALA A 316 5.31 -21.08 -3.86
N ALA A 317 4.14 -20.95 -4.48
CA ALA A 317 4.01 -20.77 -5.93
C ALA A 317 4.62 -19.45 -6.42
N PHE A 318 4.48 -18.35 -5.68
CA PHE A 318 5.13 -17.07 -5.99
C PHE A 318 6.66 -17.22 -6.03
N ARG A 319 7.23 -17.97 -5.09
CA ARG A 319 8.68 -18.26 -5.09
C ARG A 319 9.12 -19.00 -6.37
N ASP A 320 8.32 -19.94 -6.85
CA ASP A 320 8.59 -20.64 -8.11
C ASP A 320 8.47 -19.69 -9.32
N VAL A 321 7.44 -18.84 -9.36
CA VAL A 321 7.28 -17.81 -10.40
C VAL A 321 8.52 -16.93 -10.48
N VAL A 322 9.00 -16.43 -9.34
CA VAL A 322 10.18 -15.57 -9.31
C VAL A 322 11.44 -16.30 -9.80
N ARG A 323 11.63 -17.57 -9.43
CA ARG A 323 12.77 -18.37 -9.92
C ARG A 323 12.71 -18.57 -11.44
N GLU A 324 11.54 -18.93 -11.95
CA GLU A 324 11.32 -19.18 -13.38
C GLU A 324 11.51 -17.88 -14.19
N LEU A 325 11.00 -16.74 -13.71
CA LEU A 325 11.21 -15.43 -14.34
C LEU A 325 12.66 -14.93 -14.25
N ASN A 326 13.44 -15.32 -13.24
CA ASN A 326 14.87 -15.00 -13.23
C ASN A 326 15.67 -15.87 -14.21
N ALA A 327 15.27 -17.14 -14.38
CA ALA A 327 16.01 -18.09 -15.22
C ALA A 327 15.99 -17.72 -16.72
N CYS A 328 14.89 -17.18 -17.25
CA CYS A 328 14.87 -16.78 -18.67
C CYS A 328 15.54 -15.43 -18.98
N SER A 329 15.97 -14.66 -17.97
CA SER A 329 16.69 -13.39 -18.22
C SER A 329 18.17 -13.59 -18.58
N GLY A 330 18.67 -14.84 -18.53
CA GLY A 330 20.05 -15.20 -18.85
C GLY A 330 20.25 -15.98 -20.15
N ALA A 331 19.20 -16.13 -20.97
CA ALA A 331 19.24 -16.81 -22.27
C ALA A 331 19.16 -15.81 -23.42
#